data_AF-A0A183L2T5-F1
#
_entry.id   AF-A0A183L2T5-F1
#
_cell.length_a   1.000
_cell.length_b   1.000
_cell.length_c   1.000
_cell.angle_alpha   90.00
_cell.angle_beta   90.00
_cell.angle_gamma   90.00
#
_symmetry.space_group_name_H-M   'P 1'
#
loop_
_entity.id
_entity.type
_entity.pdbx_description
1 polymer ?
#
loop_
_entity_poly.entity_id
_entity_poly.type
_entity_poly.pdbx_seq_one_letter_code
_entity_poly.pdbx_strand_id
1 'polypeptide(L)'
;MCKKVAPDGTLFQTVHTYILNPKSITMGQLYGEFNLLTHEWTDGILSTLIRHGVNSSDEDKRWYIFDGPVDAVWIENMNTVLDDNKKLCLSSGEIIKLTDPMTMMFEVADLAVASPATVSRCGMVYLEPSILGLKPFVQCWIKQLPDPIYHHHDKLQELFDRYMEVGCDDLFGYFVNDKSKHFILVVVLV
;
A
#
# COMPACT_ATOMS: atom_id res chain seq x y z
N MET A 1 -22.08 13.41 14.12
CA MET A 1 -20.63 13.63 14.27
C MET A 1 -20.23 14.78 13.36
N CYS A 2 -19.68 15.87 13.90
CA CYS A 2 -19.22 17.00 13.08
C CYS A 2 -17.96 16.60 12.31
N LYS A 3 -18.06 16.50 10.98
CA LYS A 3 -16.90 16.32 10.10
C LYS A 3 -15.96 17.51 10.32
N LYS A 4 -14.68 17.24 10.60
CA LYS A 4 -13.66 18.29 10.77
C LYS A 4 -13.52 19.04 9.43
N VAL A 5 -13.16 20.32 9.48
CA VAL A 5 -12.90 21.13 8.29
C VAL A 5 -11.44 20.98 7.90
N ALA A 6 -11.18 20.69 6.62
CA ALA A 6 -9.87 20.59 6.01
C ALA A 6 -9.25 21.98 5.78
N PRO A 7 -7.92 22.08 5.59
CA PRO A 7 -7.23 23.37 5.44
C PRO A 7 -7.69 24.22 4.24
N ASP A 8 -8.31 23.58 3.24
CA ASP A 8 -8.88 24.21 2.04
C ASP A 8 -10.35 24.65 2.21
N GLY A 9 -10.93 24.45 3.40
CA GLY A 9 -12.32 24.78 3.70
C GLY A 9 -13.33 23.70 3.33
N THR A 10 -12.90 22.56 2.78
CA THR A 10 -13.78 21.40 2.54
C THR A 10 -13.97 20.59 3.83
N LEU A 11 -14.97 19.71 3.88
CA LEU A 11 -15.13 18.79 5.00
C LEU A 11 -14.23 17.57 4.79
N PHE A 12 -13.52 17.15 5.84
CA PHE A 12 -12.81 15.88 5.80
C PHE A 12 -13.79 14.74 5.49
N GLN A 13 -13.42 13.94 4.49
CA GLN A 13 -14.16 12.75 4.10
C GLN A 13 -13.70 11.58 4.98
N THR A 14 -14.64 10.74 5.42
CA THR A 14 -14.29 9.50 6.10
C THR A 14 -13.64 8.56 5.08
N VAL A 15 -12.57 7.88 5.48
CA VAL A 15 -11.87 6.89 4.67
C VAL A 15 -11.88 5.56 5.44
N HIS A 16 -12.41 4.52 4.80
CA HIS A 16 -12.34 3.14 5.29
C HIS A 16 -11.19 2.43 4.58
N THR A 17 -10.26 1.86 5.35
CA THR A 17 -9.05 1.23 4.81
C THR A 17 -9.07 -0.26 5.08
N TYR A 18 -8.83 -1.06 4.04
CA TYR A 18 -8.72 -2.51 4.09
C TYR A 18 -7.34 -2.92 3.62
N ILE A 19 -6.54 -3.52 4.50
CA ILE A 19 -5.16 -3.93 4.22
C ILE A 19 -5.10 -5.44 4.05
N LEU A 20 -4.52 -5.91 2.96
CA LEU A 20 -4.44 -7.31 2.56
C LEU A 20 -3.00 -7.64 2.19
N ASN A 21 -2.49 -8.77 2.68
CA ASN A 21 -1.24 -9.33 2.16
C ASN A 21 -1.57 -10.47 1.18
N PRO A 22 -1.43 -10.26 -0.15
CA PRO A 22 -1.85 -11.23 -1.16
C PRO A 22 -1.03 -12.54 -1.12
N LYS A 23 0.16 -12.56 -0.51
CA LYS A 23 1.00 -13.76 -0.39
C LYS A 23 0.75 -14.54 0.90
N SER A 24 0.06 -13.95 1.88
CA SER A 24 -0.31 -14.65 3.12
C SER A 24 -1.54 -15.55 2.97
N ILE A 25 -2.25 -15.45 1.85
CA ILE A 25 -3.47 -16.22 1.56
C ILE A 25 -3.40 -16.87 0.18
N THR A 26 -4.19 -17.92 -0.03
CA THR A 26 -4.26 -18.58 -1.34
C THR A 26 -5.07 -17.75 -2.35
N MET A 27 -4.88 -18.00 -3.64
CA MET A 27 -5.66 -17.36 -4.70
C MET A 27 -7.18 -17.62 -4.54
N GLY A 28 -7.53 -18.84 -4.15
CA GLY A 28 -8.91 -19.21 -3.85
C GLY A 28 -9.50 -18.44 -2.66
N GLN A 29 -8.71 -18.20 -1.62
CA GLN A 29 -9.15 -17.36 -0.49
C GLN A 29 -9.22 -15.87 -0.84
N LEU A 30 -8.38 -15.39 -1.76
CA LEU A 30 -8.38 -13.98 -2.16
C LEU A 30 -9.57 -13.65 -3.07
N TYR A 31 -9.76 -14.41 -4.16
CA TYR A 31 -10.78 -14.13 -5.18
C TYR A 31 -12.06 -14.96 -5.02
N GLY A 32 -11.93 -16.16 -4.46
CA GLY A 32 -12.97 -17.17 -4.38
C GLY A 32 -12.53 -18.43 -5.13
N GLU A 33 -13.03 -19.57 -4.69
CA GLU A 33 -12.76 -20.86 -5.31
C GLU A 33 -14.02 -21.71 -5.42
N PHE A 34 -14.03 -22.56 -6.44
CA PHE A 34 -15.08 -23.55 -6.62
C PHE A 34 -14.68 -24.86 -5.94
N ASN A 35 -15.48 -25.29 -4.97
CA ASN A 35 -15.21 -26.54 -4.26
C ASN A 35 -15.70 -27.74 -5.11
N LEU A 36 -14.75 -28.55 -5.58
CA LEU A 36 -15.04 -29.73 -6.42
C LEU A 36 -15.80 -30.84 -5.69
N LEU A 37 -15.82 -30.86 -4.36
CA LEU A 37 -16.53 -31.88 -3.59
C LEU A 37 -17.98 -31.49 -3.32
N THR A 38 -18.23 -30.22 -2.97
CA THR A 38 -19.58 -29.72 -2.66
C THR A 38 -20.30 -29.13 -3.88
N HIS A 39 -19.56 -28.86 -4.96
CA HIS A 39 -20.03 -28.10 -6.13
C HIS A 39 -20.54 -26.70 -5.77
N GLU A 40 -20.06 -26.13 -4.66
CA GLU A 40 -20.42 -24.80 -4.21
C GLU A 40 -19.28 -23.82 -4.44
N TRP A 41 -19.65 -22.58 -4.76
CA TRP A 41 -18.72 -21.46 -4.85
C TRP A 41 -18.51 -20.85 -3.48
N THR A 42 -17.24 -20.65 -3.10
CA THR A 42 -16.86 -19.91 -1.90
C THR A 42 -16.29 -18.57 -2.31
N ASP A 43 -16.91 -17.48 -1.84
CA ASP A 43 -16.42 -16.12 -2.10
C ASP A 43 -15.10 -15.86 -1.38
N GLY A 44 -14.21 -15.15 -2.05
CA GLY A 44 -12.93 -14.71 -1.51
C GLY A 44 -13.07 -13.46 -0.64
N ILE A 45 -11.99 -13.14 0.06
CA ILE A 45 -11.89 -11.96 0.93
C ILE A 45 -12.06 -10.69 0.09
N LEU A 46 -11.37 -10.57 -1.05
CA LEU A 46 -11.41 -9.36 -1.87
C LEU A 46 -12.78 -9.14 -2.52
N SER A 47 -13.37 -10.20 -3.08
CA SER A 47 -14.70 -10.12 -3.69
C SER A 47 -15.75 -9.73 -2.68
N THR A 48 -15.70 -10.30 -1.47
CA THR A 48 -16.58 -9.93 -0.36
C THR A 48 -16.41 -8.45 0.04
N LEU A 49 -15.17 -7.98 0.20
CA LEU A 49 -14.89 -6.60 0.59
C LEU A 49 -15.35 -5.58 -0.46
N ILE A 50 -15.08 -5.82 -1.73
CA ILE A 50 -15.52 -4.95 -2.82
C ILE A 50 -17.04 -4.95 -2.91
N ARG A 51 -17.70 -6.11 -2.78
CA ARG A 51 -19.17 -6.21 -2.74
C ARG A 51 -19.76 -5.38 -1.60
N HIS A 52 -19.16 -5.42 -0.41
CA HIS A 52 -19.58 -4.57 0.71
C HIS A 52 -19.43 -3.09 0.39
N GLY A 53 -18.33 -2.68 -0.24
CA GLY A 53 -18.15 -1.30 -0.68
C GLY A 53 -19.19 -0.88 -1.73
N VAL A 54 -19.50 -1.74 -2.71
CA VAL A 54 -20.41 -1.38 -3.82
C VAL A 54 -21.84 -1.24 -3.30
N ASN A 55 -22.22 -2.05 -2.32
CA ASN A 55 -23.53 -2.00 -1.68
C ASN A 55 -23.67 -0.87 -0.65
N SER A 56 -22.60 -0.14 -0.34
CA SER A 56 -22.66 0.98 0.57
C SER A 56 -23.22 2.21 -0.13
N SER A 57 -24.16 2.91 0.52
CA SER A 57 -24.83 4.10 -0.01
C SER A 57 -24.22 5.41 0.51
N ASP A 58 -23.08 5.34 1.20
CA ASP A 58 -22.37 6.48 1.75
C ASP A 58 -21.35 7.02 0.73
N GLU A 59 -21.06 8.31 0.82
CA GLU A 59 -20.01 8.95 0.03
C GLU A 59 -18.62 8.77 0.66
N ASP A 60 -18.44 7.78 1.54
CA ASP A 60 -17.17 7.56 2.22
C ASP A 60 -16.15 6.91 1.26
N LYS A 61 -14.89 7.35 1.33
CA LYS A 61 -13.83 6.75 0.52
C LYS A 61 -13.44 5.38 1.05
N ARG A 62 -13.09 4.46 0.16
CA ARG A 62 -12.72 3.09 0.50
C ARG A 62 -11.41 2.72 -0.17
N TRP A 63 -10.39 2.42 0.63
CA TRP A 63 -9.06 2.11 0.15
C TRP A 63 -8.77 0.63 0.38
N TYR A 64 -8.47 -0.09 -0.70
CA TYR A 64 -8.02 -1.48 -0.65
C TYR A 64 -6.51 -1.49 -0.89
N ILE A 65 -5.74 -1.77 0.17
CA ILE A 65 -4.29 -1.74 0.18
C ILE A 65 -3.77 -3.16 0.14
N PHE A 66 -2.95 -3.46 -0.86
CA PHE A 66 -2.22 -4.71 -1.00
C PHE A 66 -0.77 -4.50 -0.56
N ASP A 67 -0.44 -4.99 0.63
CA ASP A 67 0.89 -4.91 1.23
C ASP A 67 1.59 -6.27 1.08
N GLY A 68 2.42 -6.39 0.05
CA GLY A 68 3.16 -7.60 -0.22
C GLY A 68 3.69 -7.67 -1.65
N PRO A 69 4.63 -8.60 -1.92
CA PRO A 69 5.27 -8.67 -3.23
C PRO A 69 4.29 -9.13 -4.32
N VAL A 70 4.48 -8.58 -5.52
CA VAL A 70 3.69 -8.94 -6.69
C VAL A 70 4.07 -10.32 -7.20
N ASP A 71 3.08 -11.07 -7.67
CA ASP A 71 3.22 -12.35 -8.34
C ASP A 71 2.51 -12.27 -9.69
N ALA A 72 3.08 -12.90 -10.71
CA ALA A 72 2.52 -12.88 -12.06
C ALA A 72 1.08 -13.40 -12.10
N VAL A 73 0.74 -14.40 -11.28
CA VAL A 73 -0.58 -15.04 -11.32
C VAL A 73 -1.68 -14.15 -10.76
N TRP A 74 -1.45 -13.50 -9.62
CA TRP A 74 -2.51 -12.71 -8.99
C TRP A 74 -2.71 -11.36 -9.66
N ILE A 75 -1.63 -10.75 -10.18
CA ILE A 75 -1.72 -9.46 -10.89
C ILE A 75 -2.39 -9.60 -12.25
N GLU A 76 -2.26 -10.76 -12.90
CA GLU A 76 -2.97 -11.05 -14.16
C GLU A 76 -4.48 -11.00 -13.99
N ASN A 77 -5.00 -11.59 -12.92
CA ASN A 77 -6.42 -11.54 -12.56
C ASN A 77 -6.90 -10.12 -12.21
N MET A 78 -5.99 -9.21 -11.87
CA MET A 78 -6.30 -7.80 -11.59
C MET A 78 -6.32 -6.91 -12.83
N ASN A 79 -5.79 -7.35 -13.97
CA ASN A 79 -5.67 -6.48 -15.15
C ASN A 79 -6.99 -5.84 -15.61
N THR A 80 -8.15 -6.47 -15.38
CA THR A 80 -9.48 -5.89 -15.71
C THR A 80 -9.97 -4.87 -14.68
N VAL A 81 -9.54 -4.99 -13.42
CA VAL A 81 -9.79 -4.01 -12.35
C VAL A 81 -8.91 -2.79 -12.57
N LEU A 82 -7.66 -3.01 -12.99
CA LEU A 82 -6.67 -1.97 -13.23
C LEU A 82 -6.84 -1.24 -14.58
N ASP A 83 -7.76 -1.71 -15.41
CA ASP A 83 -8.13 -1.05 -16.67
C ASP A 83 -9.17 0.04 -16.44
N ASP A 84 -9.41 0.90 -17.43
CA ASP A 84 -10.37 2.02 -17.37
C ASP A 84 -11.80 1.57 -17.00
N ASN A 85 -12.08 0.28 -17.20
CA ASN A 85 -13.35 -0.33 -16.89
C ASN A 85 -13.64 -0.47 -15.39
N LYS A 86 -12.60 -0.53 -14.53
CA LYS A 86 -12.70 -0.79 -13.08
C LYS A 86 -13.61 -1.98 -12.72
N LYS A 87 -13.41 -3.13 -13.37
CA LYS A 87 -14.25 -4.34 -13.19
C LYS A 87 -13.45 -5.52 -12.65
N LEU A 88 -13.91 -6.06 -11.52
CA LEU A 88 -13.44 -7.32 -10.98
C LEU A 88 -14.20 -8.47 -11.63
N CYS A 89 -13.49 -9.27 -12.42
CA CYS A 89 -14.03 -10.47 -13.03
C CYS A 89 -13.60 -11.69 -12.21
N LEU A 90 -14.55 -12.34 -11.56
CA LEU A 90 -14.30 -13.55 -10.77
C LEU A 90 -14.35 -14.79 -11.65
N SER A 91 -13.63 -15.85 -11.27
CA SER A 91 -13.67 -17.14 -11.97
C SER A 91 -15.05 -17.81 -11.92
N SER A 92 -15.94 -17.37 -11.03
CA SER A 92 -17.37 -17.73 -11.04
C SER A 92 -18.14 -17.20 -12.24
N GLY A 93 -17.57 -16.24 -12.99
CA GLY A 93 -18.25 -15.49 -14.03
C GLY A 93 -18.94 -14.22 -13.53
N GLU A 94 -18.90 -13.94 -12.23
CA GLU A 94 -19.43 -12.69 -11.68
C GLU A 94 -18.53 -11.50 -12.03
N ILE A 95 -19.15 -10.38 -12.39
CA ILE A 95 -18.47 -9.13 -12.71
C ILE A 95 -18.93 -8.05 -11.74
N ILE A 96 -18.02 -7.60 -10.87
CA ILE A 96 -18.28 -6.54 -9.88
C ILE A 96 -17.58 -5.26 -10.35
N LYS A 97 -18.34 -4.20 -10.61
CA LYS A 97 -17.78 -2.90 -11.00
C LYS A 97 -17.48 -2.06 -9.75
N LEU A 98 -16.26 -1.56 -9.63
CA LEU A 98 -15.89 -0.64 -8.56
C LEU A 98 -16.56 0.72 -8.78
N THR A 99 -16.95 1.35 -7.68
CA THR A 99 -17.53 2.70 -7.67
C THR A 99 -16.43 3.75 -7.51
N ASP A 100 -16.67 4.98 -7.95
CA ASP A 100 -15.71 6.09 -7.87
C ASP A 100 -15.08 6.38 -6.49
N PRO A 101 -15.75 6.23 -5.32
CA PRO A 101 -15.11 6.44 -4.03
C PRO A 101 -14.12 5.34 -3.62
N MET A 102 -14.01 4.26 -4.40
CA MET A 102 -13.08 3.17 -4.15
C MET A 102 -11.74 3.43 -4.85
N THR A 103 -10.65 3.16 -4.14
CA THR A 103 -9.29 3.24 -4.66
C THR A 103 -8.53 1.99 -4.27
N MET A 104 -7.68 1.50 -5.17
CA MET A 104 -6.83 0.35 -4.93
C MET A 104 -5.37 0.79 -4.87
N MET A 105 -4.62 0.32 -3.89
CA MET A 105 -3.21 0.68 -3.70
C MET A 105 -2.39 -0.58 -3.52
N PHE A 106 -1.19 -0.58 -4.06
CA PHE A 106 -0.25 -1.68 -3.90
C PHE A 106 1.06 -1.12 -3.36
N GLU A 107 1.50 -1.66 -2.23
CA GLU A 107 2.81 -1.41 -1.65
C GLU A 107 3.70 -2.60 -2.00
N VAL A 108 4.67 -2.36 -2.88
CA VAL A 108 5.50 -3.42 -3.45
C VAL A 108 6.96 -2.98 -3.48
N ALA A 109 7.89 -3.91 -3.27
CA ALA A 109 9.32 -3.62 -3.33
C ALA A 109 9.82 -3.47 -4.77
N ASP A 110 9.35 -4.34 -5.66
CA ASP A 110 9.68 -4.31 -7.08
C ASP A 110 8.51 -4.85 -7.92
N LEU A 111 8.55 -4.54 -9.22
CA LEU A 111 7.62 -5.03 -10.23
C LEU A 111 8.34 -5.90 -11.27
N ALA A 112 9.41 -6.60 -10.88
CA ALA A 112 10.22 -7.38 -11.82
C ALA A 112 9.40 -8.46 -12.56
N VAL A 113 8.33 -8.95 -11.91
CA VAL A 113 7.43 -9.97 -12.45
C VAL A 113 6.19 -9.41 -13.13
N ALA A 114 5.96 -8.09 -13.09
CA ALA A 114 4.80 -7.47 -13.70
C ALA A 114 5.05 -7.17 -15.18
N SER A 115 4.03 -7.38 -16.02
CA SER A 115 4.12 -7.03 -17.43
C SER A 115 4.13 -5.49 -17.62
N PRO A 116 4.89 -4.94 -18.59
CA PRO A 116 4.86 -3.50 -18.87
C PRO A 116 3.45 -2.97 -19.19
N ALA A 117 2.57 -3.81 -19.74
CA ALA A 117 1.18 -3.47 -20.02
C ALA A 117 0.38 -3.21 -18.73
N THR A 118 0.56 -4.02 -17.69
CA THR A 118 -0.05 -3.80 -16.37
C THR A 118 0.43 -2.47 -15.80
N VAL A 119 1.74 -2.26 -15.80
CA VAL A 119 2.38 -1.05 -15.23
C VAL A 119 1.93 0.22 -15.93
N SER A 120 1.71 0.17 -17.25
CA SER A 120 1.28 1.34 -18.03
C SER A 120 -0.11 1.88 -17.68
N ARG A 121 -0.96 1.07 -17.02
CA ARG A 121 -2.33 1.44 -16.62
C ARG A 121 -2.40 2.04 -15.20
N CYS A 122 -1.27 2.09 -14.50
CA CYS A 122 -1.18 2.41 -13.09
C CYS A 122 -0.50 3.75 -12.85
N GLY A 123 -0.94 4.50 -11.83
CA GLY A 123 -0.16 5.59 -11.27
C GLY A 123 0.98 5.02 -10.41
N MET A 124 2.22 5.43 -10.67
CA MET A 124 3.39 4.93 -9.94
C MET A 124 4.03 6.05 -9.13
N VAL A 125 4.24 5.81 -7.84
CA VAL A 125 5.01 6.69 -6.96
C VAL A 125 6.26 5.94 -6.52
N TYR A 126 7.41 6.47 -6.94
CA TYR A 126 8.71 5.94 -6.59
C TYR A 126 9.26 6.68 -5.38
N LEU A 127 9.55 5.95 -4.30
CA LEU A 127 10.28 6.49 -3.15
C LEU A 127 11.70 5.93 -3.14
N GLU A 128 12.67 6.82 -3.32
CA GLU A 128 14.08 6.48 -3.18
C GLU A 128 14.52 6.69 -1.72
N PRO A 129 15.07 5.67 -1.03
CA PRO A 129 15.49 5.79 0.36
C PRO A 129 16.55 6.87 0.61
N SER A 130 17.37 7.16 -0.40
CA SER A 130 18.41 8.21 -0.35
C SER A 130 17.83 9.61 -0.10
N ILE A 131 16.58 9.85 -0.52
CA ILE A 131 15.91 11.16 -0.37
C ILE A 131 15.46 11.40 1.07
N LEU A 132 15.06 10.35 1.79
CA LEU A 132 14.52 10.49 3.15
C LEU A 132 15.63 10.71 4.18
N GLY A 133 16.74 9.99 4.03
CA GLY A 133 17.87 10.01 4.98
C GLY A 133 17.49 9.56 6.40
N LEU A 134 18.47 9.50 7.30
CA LEU A 134 18.24 9.09 8.70
C LEU A 134 17.71 10.22 9.60
N LYS A 135 17.96 11.47 9.20
CA LYS A 135 17.63 12.67 9.97
C LYS A 135 16.16 12.75 10.43
N PRO A 136 15.14 12.54 9.58
CA PRO A 136 13.75 12.60 10.03
C PRO A 136 13.40 11.49 11.04
N PHE A 137 13.99 10.30 10.91
CA PHE A 137 13.77 9.21 11.86
C PHE A 137 14.34 9.54 13.24
N VAL A 138 15.56 10.05 13.28
CA VAL A 138 16.22 10.47 14.53
C VAL A 138 15.40 11.60 15.19
N GLN A 139 14.95 12.58 14.41
CA GLN A 139 14.12 13.68 14.94
C GLN A 139 12.78 13.20 15.51
N CYS A 140 12.10 12.28 14.83
CA CYS A 140 10.86 11.68 15.33
C CYS A 140 11.09 10.88 16.60
N TRP A 141 12.16 10.09 16.65
CA TRP A 141 12.52 9.30 17.83
C TRP A 141 12.86 10.20 19.03
N ILE A 142 13.65 11.27 18.82
CA ILE A 142 13.99 12.25 19.86
C ILE A 142 12.72 12.88 20.45
N LYS A 143 11.74 13.23 19.61
CA LYS A 143 10.45 13.79 20.05
C LYS A 143 9.60 12.81 20.86
N GLN A 144 9.83 11.51 20.74
CA GLN A 144 9.12 10.46 21.49
C GLN A 144 9.87 10.01 22.76
N LEU A 145 11.01 10.62 23.08
CA LEU A 145 11.78 10.25 24.27
C LEU A 145 11.03 10.59 25.56
N PRO A 146 11.11 9.74 26.60
CA PRO A 146 10.59 10.05 27.93
C PRO A 146 11.21 11.32 28.53
N ASP A 147 10.44 12.06 29.34
CA ASP A 147 10.86 13.34 29.96
C ASP A 147 12.25 13.34 30.60
N PRO A 148 12.68 12.29 31.37
CA PRO A 148 14.00 12.29 31.99
C PRO A 148 15.16 12.32 30.98
N ILE A 149 14.95 11.78 29.78
CA ILE A 149 15.95 11.68 28.71
C ILE A 149 15.83 12.88 27.77
N TYR A 150 14.62 13.39 27.58
CA TYR A 150 14.33 14.53 26.70
C TYR A 150 15.11 15.80 27.09
N HIS A 151 15.42 15.99 28.38
CA HIS A 151 16.31 17.06 28.86
C HIS A 151 17.71 17.06 28.21
N HIS A 152 18.13 15.94 27.62
CA HIS A 152 19.41 15.79 26.94
C HIS A 152 19.29 15.71 25.41
N HIS A 153 18.13 16.04 24.84
CA HIS A 153 17.88 15.93 23.40
C HIS A 153 18.91 16.68 22.54
N ASP A 154 19.35 17.88 22.95
CA ASP A 154 20.38 18.65 22.24
C ASP A 154 21.71 17.88 22.14
N LYS A 155 22.15 17.28 23.25
CA LYS A 155 23.38 16.47 23.29
C LYS A 155 23.23 15.18 22.48
N LEU A 156 22.06 14.55 22.54
CA LEU A 156 21.79 13.35 21.75
C LEU A 156 21.83 13.68 20.26
N GLN A 157 21.20 14.77 19.84
CA GLN A 157 21.22 15.20 18.45
C GLN A 157 22.65 15.51 17.97
N GLU A 158 23.46 16.21 18.78
CA GLU A 158 24.87 16.46 18.46
C GLU A 158 25.67 15.16 18.30
N LEU A 159 25.41 14.15 19.14
CA LEU A 159 26.05 12.83 19.03
C LEU A 159 25.59 12.09 17.76
N PHE A 160 24.32 12.18 17.39
CA PHE A 160 23.81 11.57 16.17
C PHE A 160 24.40 12.23 14.91
N ASP A 161 24.41 13.55 14.84
CA ASP A 161 24.97 14.28 13.70
C ASP A 161 26.49 13.99 13.58
N ARG A 162 27.23 13.94 14.70
CA ARG A 162 28.68 13.68 14.66
C ARG A 162 29.07 12.24 14.32
N TYR A 163 28.35 11.25 14.84
CA TYR A 163 28.75 9.84 14.72
C TYR A 163 27.91 9.04 13.73
N MET A 164 26.59 9.28 13.66
CA MET A 164 25.73 8.52 12.77
C MET A 164 25.70 9.07 11.35
N GLU A 165 25.73 10.39 11.12
CA GLU A 165 25.71 10.93 9.74
C GLU A 165 26.94 10.46 8.96
N VAL A 166 28.14 10.61 9.54
CA VAL A 166 29.40 10.16 8.93
C VAL A 166 29.48 8.64 8.80
N GLY A 167 29.10 7.89 9.84
CA GLY A 167 29.19 6.44 9.84
C GLY A 167 28.12 5.77 8.95
N CYS A 168 26.94 6.36 8.86
CA CYS A 168 25.86 5.86 8.02
C CYS A 168 26.03 6.29 6.57
N ASP A 169 26.51 7.48 6.23
CA ASP A 169 26.70 7.84 4.81
C ASP A 169 27.71 6.91 4.12
N ASP A 170 28.77 6.50 4.83
CA ASP A 170 29.71 5.50 4.32
C ASP A 170 29.05 4.12 4.19
N LEU A 171 28.26 3.67 5.19
CA LEU A 171 27.57 2.38 5.15
C LEU A 171 26.43 2.35 4.11
N PHE A 172 25.60 3.38 4.07
CA PHE A 172 24.51 3.56 3.11
C PHE A 172 25.08 3.75 1.71
N GLY A 173 26.19 4.46 1.51
CA GLY A 173 26.89 4.50 0.22
C GLY A 173 27.31 3.11 -0.26
N TYR A 174 27.69 2.21 0.65
CA TYR A 174 28.00 0.81 0.33
C TYR A 174 26.74 -0.05 0.10
N PHE A 175 25.68 0.13 0.89
CA PHE A 175 24.43 -0.63 0.76
C PHE A 175 23.53 -0.18 -0.41
N VAL A 176 23.52 1.12 -0.73
CA VAL A 176 22.72 1.74 -1.80
C VAL A 176 23.40 1.60 -3.17
N ASN A 177 24.73 1.47 -3.23
CA ASN A 177 25.43 1.14 -4.49
C ASN A 177 25.20 -0.30 -4.96
N ASP A 178 24.65 -1.19 -4.12
CA ASP A 178 23.98 -2.39 -4.61
C ASP A 178 22.63 -1.96 -5.20
N LYS A 179 22.65 -1.53 -6.47
CA LYS A 179 21.53 -0.96 -7.25
C LYS A 179 20.30 -1.87 -7.41
N SER A 180 20.18 -2.92 -6.61
CA SER A 180 19.28 -4.03 -6.87
C SER A 180 18.04 -4.11 -5.98
N LYS A 181 17.92 -3.44 -4.81
CA LYS A 181 16.98 -4.00 -3.80
C LYS A 181 16.03 -3.17 -2.95
N HIS A 182 16.05 -1.84 -2.89
CA HIS A 182 15.14 -1.17 -1.94
C HIS A 182 14.48 0.07 -2.54
N PHE A 183 13.51 -0.14 -3.43
CA PHE A 183 12.50 0.86 -3.74
C PHE A 183 11.25 0.52 -2.93
N ILE A 184 10.64 1.52 -2.32
CA ILE A 184 9.24 1.39 -1.90
C ILE A 184 8.46 1.95 -3.08
N LEU A 185 7.92 1.05 -3.89
CA LEU A 185 7.01 1.44 -4.94
C LEU A 185 5.60 1.42 -4.37
N VAL A 186 5.01 2.60 -4.23
CA VAL A 186 3.58 2.71 -3.99
C VAL A 186 2.93 2.87 -5.34
N VAL A 187 2.29 1.80 -5.82
CA VAL A 187 1.43 1.87 -6.98
C VAL A 187 0.07 2.35 -6.50
N VAL A 188 -0.28 3.59 -6.87
CA VAL A 188 -1.60 4.15 -6.60
C VAL A 188 -2.44 3.91 -7.85
N LEU A 189 -3.43 3.03 -7.73
CA LEU A 189 -4.31 2.62 -8.81
C LEU A 189 -5.73 3.14 -8.57
N VAL A 190 -6.09 4.09 -9.42
CA VAL A 190 -7.42 4.70 -9.71
C VAL A 190 -8.50 4.57 -8.63
#